data_AF-A0A250IGQ5-F1
#
_entry.id   AF-A0A250IGQ5-F1
#
_cell.length_a   1.000
_cell.length_b   1.000
_cell.length_c   1.000
_cell.angle_alpha   90.00
_cell.angle_beta   90.00
_cell.angle_gamma   90.00
#
_symmetry.space_group_name_H-M   'P 1'
#
loop_
_entity.id
_entity.type
_entity.pdbx_description
1 polymer ?
#
loop_
_entity_poly.entity_id
_entity_poly.type
_entity_poly.pdbx_seq_one_letter_code
_entity_poly.pdbx_strand_id
1 'polypeptide(L)'
;MQGLLGRVRATAEGDEGGEELNAERAALGQGLTAMETMLGKLGESVHHVGLQGNRVLMALADLIEGWLLVRHAAVALGRAKENPGDKAFYASNVASARWFCHEVLPGLEHAARMVERGDLKLMNLPDESF
;
A
#
# COMPACT_ATOMS: atom_id res chain seq x y z
N MET A 1 1.28 -14.16 -5.79
CA MET A 1 0.94 -12.73 -5.57
C MET A 1 -0.56 -12.47 -5.45
N GLN A 2 -1.42 -13.06 -6.31
CA GLN A 2 -2.89 -12.89 -6.21
C GLN A 2 -3.48 -13.21 -4.83
N GLY A 3 -2.96 -14.23 -4.12
CA GLY A 3 -3.42 -14.55 -2.77
C GLY A 3 -3.08 -13.51 -1.69
N LEU A 4 -2.01 -12.72 -1.86
CA LEU A 4 -1.64 -11.69 -0.88
C LEU A 4 -2.48 -10.43 -1.08
N LEU A 5 -2.53 -9.91 -2.32
CA LEU A 5 -3.37 -8.75 -2.64
C LEU A 5 -4.85 -9.03 -2.37
N GLY A 6 -5.31 -10.27 -2.59
CA GLY A 6 -6.66 -10.69 -2.21
C GLY A 6 -6.94 -10.58 -0.71
N ARG A 7 -5.95 -10.82 0.17
CA ARG A 7 -6.10 -10.60 1.62
C ARG A 7 -6.13 -9.13 2.00
N VAL A 8 -5.31 -8.30 1.35
CA VAL A 8 -5.36 -6.84 1.55
C VAL A 8 -6.75 -6.33 1.14
N ARG A 9 -7.27 -6.81 0.00
CA ARG A 9 -8.60 -6.46 -0.50
C ARG A 9 -9.69 -6.89 0.48
N ALA A 10 -9.62 -8.12 1.00
CA ALA A 10 -10.57 -8.60 1.99
C ALA A 10 -10.56 -7.74 3.27
N THR A 11 -9.39 -7.27 3.73
CA THR A 11 -9.31 -6.32 4.84
C THR A 11 -9.92 -4.97 4.46
N ALA A 12 -9.61 -4.43 3.27
CA ALA A 12 -10.11 -3.13 2.83
C ALA A 12 -11.64 -3.09 2.65
N GLU A 13 -12.23 -4.17 2.13
CA GLU A 13 -13.68 -4.29 1.90
C GLU A 13 -14.44 -4.81 3.14
N GLY A 14 -13.73 -5.28 4.15
CA GLY A 14 -14.31 -5.83 5.37
C GLY A 14 -14.62 -4.79 6.45
N ASP A 15 -14.82 -5.27 7.67
CA ASP A 15 -15.13 -4.45 8.85
C ASP A 15 -14.07 -4.62 9.98
N GLU A 16 -12.84 -5.00 9.62
CA GLU A 16 -11.72 -5.10 10.57
C GLU A 16 -11.49 -3.73 11.25
N GLY A 17 -11.69 -3.68 12.57
CA GLY A 17 -11.58 -2.46 13.38
C GLY A 17 -12.84 -1.58 13.43
N GLY A 18 -13.94 -1.97 12.79
CA GLY A 18 -15.21 -1.24 12.83
C GLY A 18 -15.12 0.16 12.23
N GLU A 19 -16.00 1.07 12.65
CA GLU A 19 -16.05 2.46 12.17
C GLU A 19 -14.75 3.24 12.43
N GLU A 20 -14.01 2.89 13.50
CA GLU A 20 -12.77 3.57 13.91
C GLU A 20 -11.62 3.47 12.91
N LEU A 21 -11.65 2.46 12.02
CA LEU A 21 -10.63 2.23 10.98
C LEU A 21 -11.18 2.35 9.56
N ASN A 22 -12.37 2.93 9.37
CA ASN A 22 -13.00 3.03 8.05
C ASN A 22 -12.14 3.83 7.05
N ALA A 23 -11.54 4.94 7.50
CA ALA A 23 -10.67 5.76 6.66
C ALA A 23 -9.40 5.01 6.23
N GLU A 24 -8.80 4.26 7.15
CA GLU A 24 -7.59 3.49 6.92
C GLU A 24 -7.86 2.31 5.96
N ARG A 25 -9.02 1.64 6.10
CA ARG A 25 -9.46 0.62 5.13
C ARG A 25 -9.68 1.21 3.74
N ALA A 26 -10.28 2.41 3.65
CA ALA A 26 -10.43 3.10 2.37
C ALA A 26 -9.07 3.45 1.73
N ALA A 27 -8.09 3.90 2.53
CA ALA A 27 -6.73 4.16 2.05
C ALA A 27 -6.03 2.89 1.52
N LEU A 28 -6.23 1.73 2.15
CA LEU A 28 -5.76 0.46 1.61
C LEU A 28 -6.41 0.11 0.26
N GLY A 29 -7.71 0.40 0.11
CA GLY A 29 -8.42 0.25 -1.15
C GLY A 29 -7.81 1.10 -2.27
N GLN A 30 -7.49 2.36 -1.98
CA GLN A 30 -6.80 3.25 -2.92
C GLN A 30 -5.40 2.75 -3.27
N GLY A 31 -4.63 2.30 -2.28
CA GLY A 31 -3.31 1.70 -2.48
C GLY A 31 -3.36 0.43 -3.34
N LEU A 32 -4.39 -0.39 -3.20
CA LEU A 32 -4.63 -1.55 -4.06
C LEU A 32 -4.90 -1.15 -5.51
N THR A 33 -5.76 -0.15 -5.73
CA THR A 33 -6.02 0.36 -7.09
C THR A 33 -4.73 0.88 -7.73
N ALA A 34 -3.93 1.64 -6.99
CA ALA A 34 -2.63 2.12 -7.46
C ALA A 34 -1.68 0.96 -7.83
N MET A 35 -1.64 -0.10 -7.01
CA MET A 35 -0.86 -1.30 -7.28
C MET A 35 -1.31 -2.02 -8.56
N GLU A 36 -2.61 -2.13 -8.77
CA GLU A 36 -3.19 -2.75 -9.97
C GLU A 36 -2.83 -1.97 -11.24
N THR A 37 -2.88 -0.63 -11.20
CA THR A 37 -2.42 0.22 -12.30
C THR A 37 -0.95 -0.04 -12.63
N MET A 38 -0.07 -0.09 -11.61
CA MET A 38 1.36 -0.36 -11.81
C MET A 38 1.60 -1.74 -12.42
N LEU A 39 0.95 -2.78 -11.89
CA LEU A 39 1.06 -4.14 -12.42
C LEU A 39 0.54 -4.26 -13.84
N GLY A 40 -0.53 -3.53 -14.19
CA GLY A 40 -1.03 -3.43 -15.55
C GLY A 40 0.05 -2.92 -16.52
N LYS A 41 0.76 -1.85 -16.15
CA LYS A 41 1.85 -1.30 -16.96
C LYS A 41 3.01 -2.27 -17.13
N LEU A 42 3.39 -2.99 -16.07
CA LEU A 42 4.44 -4.01 -16.15
C LEU A 42 4.09 -5.14 -17.12
N GLY A 43 2.79 -5.45 -17.27
CA GLY A 43 2.29 -6.46 -18.19
C GLY A 43 2.43 -6.11 -19.67
N GLU A 44 2.67 -4.84 -20.01
CA GLU A 44 2.81 -4.41 -21.41
C GLU A 44 4.12 -4.91 -22.06
N SER A 45 5.22 -4.99 -21.29
CA SER A 45 6.53 -5.43 -21.80
C SER A 45 7.52 -5.72 -20.67
N VAL A 46 8.43 -6.68 -20.90
CA VAL A 46 9.56 -6.97 -19.99
C VAL A 46 10.47 -5.75 -19.76
N HIS A 47 10.53 -4.82 -20.72
CA HIS A 47 11.29 -3.58 -20.57
C HIS A 47 10.69 -2.65 -19.50
N HIS A 48 9.36 -2.62 -19.37
CA HIS A 48 8.71 -1.90 -18.27
C HIS A 48 8.98 -2.57 -16.93
N VAL A 49 9.08 -3.90 -16.89
CA VAL A 49 9.49 -4.64 -15.67
C VAL A 49 10.88 -4.20 -15.21
N GLY A 50 11.86 -4.12 -16.13
CA GLY A 50 13.20 -3.65 -15.80
C GLY A 50 13.24 -2.18 -15.39
N LEU A 51 12.53 -1.31 -16.11
CA LEU A 51 12.56 0.14 -15.89
C LEU A 51 11.81 0.58 -14.62
N GLN A 52 10.71 -0.08 -14.29
CA GLN A 52 9.80 0.32 -13.20
C GLN A 52 9.85 -0.62 -12.00
N GLY A 53 10.54 -1.77 -12.10
CA GLY A 53 10.51 -2.84 -11.09
C GLY A 53 10.80 -2.37 -9.66
N ASN A 54 11.82 -1.52 -9.48
CA ASN A 54 12.16 -1.00 -8.15
C ASN A 54 11.04 -0.12 -7.57
N ARG A 55 10.37 0.70 -8.39
CA ARG A 55 9.25 1.54 -7.92
C ARG A 55 8.07 0.67 -7.48
N VAL A 56 7.75 -0.35 -8.28
CA VAL A 56 6.66 -1.29 -7.96
C VAL A 56 6.99 -2.12 -6.72
N LEU A 57 8.25 -2.52 -6.53
CA LEU A 57 8.70 -3.24 -5.34
C LEU A 57 8.53 -2.39 -4.07
N MET A 58 8.96 -1.12 -4.10
CA MET A 58 8.80 -0.22 -2.95
C MET A 58 7.33 0.05 -2.64
N ALA A 59 6.52 0.33 -3.66
CA ALA A 59 5.09 0.53 -3.47
C ALA A 59 4.38 -0.72 -2.91
N LEU A 60 4.83 -1.92 -3.29
CA LEU A 60 4.31 -3.17 -2.74
C LEU A 60 4.68 -3.30 -1.26
N ALA A 61 5.91 -2.96 -0.88
CA ALA A 61 6.33 -2.97 0.52
C ALA A 61 5.44 -2.04 1.37
N ASP A 62 5.27 -0.79 0.94
CA ASP A 62 4.43 0.20 1.62
C ASP A 62 2.97 -0.27 1.75
N LEU A 63 2.41 -0.89 0.70
CA LEU A 63 1.05 -1.44 0.74
C LEU A 63 0.91 -2.53 1.81
N ILE A 64 1.89 -3.44 1.90
CA ILE A 64 1.87 -4.54 2.86
C ILE A 64 2.12 -4.04 4.27
N GLU A 65 2.99 -3.06 4.47
CA GLU A 65 3.21 -2.40 5.76
C GLU A 65 1.92 -1.72 6.26
N GLY A 66 1.28 -0.91 5.41
CA GLY A 66 -0.01 -0.29 5.72
C GLY A 66 -1.07 -1.33 6.09
N TRP A 67 -1.16 -2.41 5.31
CA TRP A 67 -2.12 -3.50 5.59
C TRP A 67 -1.89 -4.15 6.96
N LEU A 68 -0.65 -4.47 7.29
CA LEU A 68 -0.32 -5.07 8.58
C LEU A 68 -0.56 -4.12 9.76
N LEU A 69 -0.30 -2.82 9.58
CA LEU A 69 -0.60 -1.80 10.58
C LEU A 69 -2.10 -1.66 10.86
N VAL A 70 -2.94 -1.65 9.81
CA VAL A 70 -4.41 -1.61 9.97
C VAL A 70 -4.91 -2.83 10.73
N ARG A 71 -4.40 -4.03 10.42
CA ARG A 71 -4.76 -5.25 11.16
C ARG A 71 -4.30 -5.20 12.61
N HIS A 72 -3.11 -4.67 12.88
CA HIS A 72 -2.63 -4.51 14.24
C HIS A 72 -3.48 -3.49 15.02
N ALA A 73 -3.87 -2.38 14.40
CA ALA A 73 -4.77 -1.40 15.00
C ALA A 73 -6.14 -2.01 15.33
N ALA A 74 -6.69 -2.86 14.46
CA ALA A 74 -7.94 -3.56 14.71
C ALA A 74 -7.85 -4.47 15.96
N VAL A 75 -6.74 -5.21 16.10
CA VAL A 75 -6.47 -6.03 17.30
C VAL A 75 -6.33 -5.14 18.54
N ALA A 76 -5.61 -4.01 18.44
CA ALA A 76 -5.41 -3.08 19.54
C ALA A 76 -6.75 -2.49 20.04
N LEU A 77 -7.64 -2.11 19.14
CA LEU A 77 -8.99 -1.63 19.47
C LEU A 77 -9.83 -2.69 20.20
N GLY A 78 -9.71 -3.96 19.80
CA GLY A 78 -10.35 -5.07 20.51
C GLY A 78 -9.80 -5.25 21.92
N ARG A 79 -8.46 -5.31 22.06
CA ARG A 79 -7.80 -5.55 23.34
C ARG A 79 -7.92 -4.41 24.34
N ALA A 80 -8.00 -3.17 23.87
CA ALA A 80 -8.21 -2.00 24.73
C ALA A 80 -9.51 -2.08 25.54
N LYS A 81 -10.52 -2.83 25.07
CA LYS A 81 -11.79 -3.07 25.79
C LYS A 81 -11.63 -4.07 26.94
N GLU A 82 -10.70 -5.01 26.82
CA GLU A 82 -10.49 -6.12 27.77
C GLU A 82 -9.40 -5.82 28.81
N ASN A 83 -8.34 -5.10 28.42
CA ASN A 83 -7.20 -4.79 29.29
C ASN A 83 -6.89 -3.28 29.29
N PRO A 84 -7.50 -2.51 30.22
CA PRO A 84 -7.28 -1.07 30.33
C PRO A 84 -5.87 -0.66 30.81
N GLY A 85 -5.06 -1.60 31.30
CA GLY A 85 -3.72 -1.31 31.83
C GLY A 85 -2.73 -0.87 30.75
N ASP A 86 -2.90 -1.34 29.52
CA ASP A 86 -1.99 -1.12 28.39
C ASP A 86 -2.53 -0.08 27.38
N LYS A 87 -3.37 0.85 27.84
CA LYS A 87 -4.01 1.87 26.98
C LYS A 87 -3.04 2.63 26.10
N ALA A 88 -1.88 3.05 26.65
CA ALA A 88 -0.89 3.80 25.89
C ALA A 88 -0.30 2.99 24.72
N PHE A 89 -0.04 1.70 24.94
CA PHE A 89 0.45 0.80 23.91
C PHE A 89 -0.59 0.62 22.79
N TYR A 90 -1.85 0.32 23.14
CA TYR A 90 -2.92 0.17 22.15
C TYR A 90 -3.21 1.46 21.38
N ALA A 91 -3.20 2.62 22.06
CA ALA A 91 -3.35 3.91 21.42
C ALA A 91 -2.22 4.20 20.41
N SER A 92 -0.98 3.81 20.75
CA SER A 92 0.16 3.99 19.84
C SER A 92 0.02 3.15 18.57
N ASN A 93 -0.50 1.92 18.65
CA ASN A 93 -0.73 1.07 17.48
C ASN A 93 -1.77 1.66 16.53
N VAL A 94 -2.88 2.19 17.08
CA VAL A 94 -3.89 2.86 16.28
C VAL A 94 -3.30 4.12 15.64
N ALA A 95 -2.59 4.95 16.42
CA ALA A 95 -1.97 6.17 15.92
C ALA A 95 -0.97 5.91 14.78
N SER A 96 -0.13 4.87 14.89
CA SER A 96 0.82 4.49 13.85
C SER A 96 0.13 4.08 12.56
N ALA A 97 -0.96 3.30 12.64
CA ALA A 97 -1.73 2.91 11.46
C ALA A 97 -2.38 4.12 10.77
N ARG A 98 -2.98 5.02 11.56
CA ARG A 98 -3.59 6.26 11.05
C ARG A 98 -2.56 7.14 10.34
N TRP A 99 -1.42 7.38 11.00
CA TRP A 99 -0.33 8.17 10.43
C TRP A 99 0.19 7.57 9.13
N PHE A 100 0.45 6.26 9.10
CA PHE A 100 0.97 5.62 7.90
C PHE A 100 -0.03 5.67 6.73
N CYS A 101 -1.31 5.42 7.00
CA CYS A 101 -2.35 5.50 5.97
C CYS A 101 -2.56 6.92 5.45
N HIS A 102 -2.34 7.94 6.28
CA HIS A 102 -2.52 9.35 5.88
C HIS A 102 -1.27 9.95 5.22
N GLU A 103 -0.08 9.62 5.69
CA GLU A 103 1.17 10.27 5.28
C GLU A 103 1.97 9.46 4.24
N VAL A 104 1.85 8.13 4.25
CA VAL A 104 2.68 7.25 3.40
C VAL A 104 1.88 6.65 2.24
N LEU A 105 0.73 6.04 2.52
CA LEU A 105 -0.05 5.34 1.49
C LEU A 105 -0.46 6.20 0.27
N PRO A 106 -0.77 7.51 0.39
CA PRO A 106 -1.05 8.34 -0.77
C PRO A 106 0.12 8.42 -1.77
N GLY A 107 1.34 8.13 -1.33
CA GLY A 107 2.53 8.01 -2.18
C GLY A 107 2.40 6.95 -3.27
N LEU A 108 1.60 5.89 -3.06
CA LEU A 108 1.38 4.84 -4.05
C LEU A 108 0.65 5.38 -5.29
N GLU A 109 -0.28 6.31 -5.12
CA GLU A 109 -0.95 6.93 -6.27
C GLU A 109 0.02 7.77 -7.09
N HIS A 110 0.96 8.46 -6.44
CA HIS A 110 2.00 9.20 -7.12
C HIS A 110 2.91 8.24 -7.91
N ALA A 111 3.34 7.13 -7.28
CA ALA A 111 4.11 6.09 -7.94
C ALA A 111 3.35 5.49 -9.13
N ALA A 112 2.06 5.20 -8.99
CA ALA A 112 1.22 4.68 -10.07
C ALA A 112 1.17 5.65 -11.27
N ARG A 113 0.99 6.95 -11.03
CA ARG A 113 1.03 7.96 -12.10
C ARG A 113 2.40 8.03 -12.79
N MET A 114 3.50 7.88 -12.05
CA MET A 114 4.84 7.84 -12.64
C MET A 114 5.05 6.61 -13.51
N VAL A 115 4.61 5.43 -13.04
CA VAL A 115 4.73 4.18 -13.77
C VAL A 115 3.86 4.20 -15.04
N GLU A 116 2.59 4.58 -14.91
CA GLU A 116 1.62 4.64 -16.02
C GLU A 116 2.10 5.55 -17.16
N ARG A 117 2.65 6.72 -16.81
CA ARG A 117 3.19 7.70 -17.79
C ARG A 117 4.58 7.33 -18.31
N GLY A 118 5.25 6.38 -17.68
CA GLY A 118 6.60 5.97 -18.06
C GLY A 118 6.60 5.36 -19.46
N ASP A 119 7.49 5.86 -20.32
CA ASP A 119 7.75 5.32 -21.65
C ASP A 119 9.15 4.70 -21.73
N LEU A 120 9.44 4.02 -22.85
CA LEU A 120 10.71 3.33 -23.08
C LEU A 120 11.69 4.18 -23.91
N LYS A 121 11.46 5.48 -24.10
CA LYS A 121 12.30 6.31 -24.98
C LYS A 121 13.76 6.34 -24.52
N LEU A 122 13.99 6.32 -23.20
CA LEU A 122 15.33 6.25 -22.62
C LEU A 122 16.09 5.00 -23.10
N MET A 123 15.40 3.89 -23.30
CA MET A 123 16.00 2.62 -23.74
C MET A 123 16.30 2.60 -25.25
N ASN A 124 15.78 3.56 -26.02
CA ASN A 124 16.01 3.68 -27.45
C ASN A 124 17.14 4.67 -27.78
N LEU A 125 17.77 5.28 -26.78
CA LEU A 125 18.90 6.18 -27.00
C LEU A 125 20.15 5.39 -27.40
N PRO A 126 20.96 5.90 -28.35
CA PRO A 126 22.26 5.31 -28.64
C PRO A 126 23.16 5.32 -27.41
N ASP A 127 23.90 4.24 -27.18
CA ASP A 127 24.82 4.10 -26.05
C ASP A 127 25.85 5.24 -25.98
N GLU A 128 26.24 5.80 -27.14
CA GLU A 128 27.13 6.96 -27.29
C GLU A 128 26.63 8.25 -26.60
N SER A 129 25.37 8.27 -26.14
CA SER A 129 24.76 9.41 -25.47
C SER A 129 24.97 9.44 -23.94
N PHE A 130 25.65 8.42 -23.37
CA PHE A 130 25.91 8.24 -21.94
C PHE A 130 27.40 8.15 -21.63
#